data_AF-A0A8S9IK18-F1
#
_entry.id   AF-A0A8S9IK18-F1
#
_cell.length_a   1.000
_cell.length_b   1.000
_cell.length_c   1.000
_cell.angle_alpha   90.00
_cell.angle_beta   90.00
_cell.angle_gamma   90.00
#
_symmetry.space_group_name_H-M   'P 1'
#
loop_
_entity.id
_entity.type
_entity.pdbx_description
1 polymer ?
#
loop_
_entity_poly.entity_id
_entity_poly.type
_entity_poly.pdbx_seq_one_letter_code
_entity_poly.pdbx_strand_id
1 'polypeptide(L)'
;MRQALNNLQATFSGFHFVSQENVFKVCDQPHPLHLKNMVRYVLESKFEDAFHGMKQLYDRGYSPTDIITTLFRIIKNYDMAEYLKLEFMKKTGFPHMRICDGVGSYLQLCGLLAKLAVVRETDKAA
;
A
#
# COMPACT_ATOMS: atom_id res chain seq x y z
N MET A 1 9.86 -18.86 7.33
CA MET A 1 10.68 -19.02 8.56
C MET A 1 11.96 -18.18 8.52
N ARG A 2 12.79 -18.21 7.46
CA ARG A 2 14.04 -17.43 7.35
C ARG A 2 13.87 -15.92 7.62
N GLN A 3 12.87 -15.27 7.00
CA GLN A 3 12.65 -13.83 7.15
C GLN A 3 12.31 -13.42 8.59
N ALA A 4 11.51 -14.24 9.31
CA ALA A 4 11.17 -13.97 10.70
C ALA A 4 12.40 -14.02 11.62
N LEU A 5 13.29 -15.00 11.41
CA LEU A 5 14.55 -15.11 12.17
C LEU A 5 15.49 -13.93 11.88
N ASN A 6 15.64 -13.56 10.61
CA ASN A 6 16.49 -12.42 10.22
C ASN A 6 15.98 -11.13 10.86
N ASN A 7 14.67 -10.87 10.81
CA ASN A 7 14.07 -9.67 11.39
C ASN A 7 14.21 -9.66 12.91
N LEU A 8 14.03 -10.81 13.58
CA LEU A 8 14.24 -10.93 15.02
C LEU A 8 15.69 -10.64 15.41
N GLN A 9 16.65 -11.24 14.71
CA GLN A 9 18.08 -11.04 14.96
C GLN A 9 18.48 -9.59 14.71
N ALA A 10 18.03 -8.98 13.62
CA ALA A 10 18.31 -7.57 13.30
C ALA A 10 17.67 -6.61 14.31
N THR A 11 16.44 -6.89 14.78
CA THR A 11 15.78 -6.09 15.82
C THR A 11 16.53 -6.15 17.14
N PHE A 12 16.93 -7.36 17.57
CA PHE A 12 17.70 -7.51 18.80
C PHE A 12 19.11 -6.91 18.68
N SER A 13 19.77 -7.05 17.53
CA SER A 13 21.11 -6.50 17.31
C SER A 13 21.13 -4.97 17.22
N GLY A 14 20.08 -4.35 16.66
CA GLY A 14 20.00 -2.90 16.51
C GLY A 14 19.47 -2.16 17.74
N PHE A 15 18.53 -2.77 18.49
CA PHE A 15 17.79 -2.07 19.55
C PHE A 15 17.84 -2.76 20.92
N HIS A 16 18.41 -3.97 21.03
CA HIS A 16 18.48 -4.82 22.23
C HIS A 16 17.13 -5.21 22.88
N PHE A 17 16.03 -4.57 22.49
CA PHE A 17 14.67 -4.84 22.93
C PHE A 17 13.75 -5.03 21.72
N VAL A 18 13.05 -6.17 21.69
CA VAL A 18 12.13 -6.53 20.61
C VAL A 18 10.74 -5.99 20.94
N SER A 19 10.44 -4.81 20.40
CA SER A 19 9.12 -4.19 20.45
C SER A 19 8.50 -4.12 19.06
N GLN A 20 7.18 -3.97 18.97
CA GLN A 20 6.48 -3.78 17.70
C GLN A 20 7.07 -2.62 16.89
N GLU A 21 7.36 -1.49 17.56
CA GLU A 21 7.96 -0.31 16.94
C GLU A 21 9.34 -0.61 16.34
N ASN A 22 10.20 -1.31 17.09
CA ASN A 22 11.54 -1.65 16.63
C ASN A 22 11.50 -2.67 15.48
N VAL A 23 10.57 -3.63 15.51
CA VAL A 23 10.36 -4.58 14.41
C VAL A 23 9.94 -3.85 13.13
N PHE A 24 9.02 -2.88 13.22
CA PHE A 24 8.62 -2.08 12.05
C PHE A 24 9.75 -1.20 11.52
N LYS A 25 10.59 -0.63 12.39
CA LYS A 25 11.79 0.11 11.97
C LYS A 25 12.80 -0.75 11.23
N VAL A 26 12.96 -2.02 11.60
CA VAL A 26 13.92 -2.94 10.95
C VAL A 26 13.37 -3.56 9.68
N CYS A 27 12.05 -3.78 9.61
CA CYS A 27 11.43 -4.43 8.46
C CYS A 27 11.21 -3.50 7.27
N ASP A 28 11.33 -2.17 7.45
CA ASP A 28 11.11 -1.14 6.42
C ASP A 28 9.81 -1.31 5.62
N GLN A 29 8.77 -1.82 6.28
CA GLN A 29 7.44 -1.95 5.68
C GLN A 29 6.53 -0.82 6.14
N PRO A 30 5.74 -0.22 5.22
CA PRO A 30 4.81 0.81 5.60
C PRO A 30 3.73 0.24 6.53
N HIS A 31 3.45 0.94 7.63
CA HIS A 31 2.50 0.46 8.61
C HIS A 31 1.12 0.23 7.95
N PRO A 32 0.50 -0.96 8.08
CA PRO A 32 -0.72 -1.31 7.33
C PRO A 32 -1.87 -0.32 7.50
N LEU A 33 -1.93 0.35 8.65
CA LEU A 33 -2.93 1.37 8.94
C LEU A 33 -2.90 2.55 7.95
N HIS A 34 -1.70 2.97 7.50
CA HIS A 34 -1.58 4.10 6.57
C HIS A 34 -2.21 3.77 5.21
N LEU A 35 -1.89 2.61 4.65
CA LEU A 35 -2.47 2.16 3.38
C LEU A 35 -3.95 1.78 3.53
N LYS A 36 -4.38 1.25 4.69
CA LYS A 36 -5.81 0.99 4.95
C LYS A 36 -6.61 2.29 4.97
N ASN A 37 -6.10 3.34 5.61
CA ASN A 37 -6.71 4.66 5.59
C ASN A 37 -6.74 5.25 4.18
N MET A 38 -5.70 5.03 3.38
CA MET A 38 -5.67 5.45 1.98
C MET A 38 -6.78 4.81 1.14
N VAL A 39 -6.98 3.49 1.28
CA VAL A 39 -8.11 2.79 0.62
C VAL A 39 -9.43 3.35 1.09
N ARG A 40 -9.59 3.60 2.41
CA ARG A 40 -10.79 4.24 2.95
C ARG A 40 -11.05 5.62 2.33
N TYR A 41 -10.03 6.47 2.21
CA TYR A 41 -10.17 7.80 1.61
C TYR A 41 -10.61 7.74 0.15
N VAL A 42 -10.10 6.78 -0.63
CA VAL A 42 -10.57 6.54 -2.00
C VAL A 42 -12.06 6.16 -2.02
N LEU A 43 -12.51 5.30 -1.10
CA LEU A 43 -13.92 4.89 -1.00
C LEU A 43 -14.86 6.03 -0.58
N GLU A 44 -14.37 6.92 0.28
CA GLU A 44 -15.06 8.13 0.76
C GLU A 44 -14.99 9.30 -0.25
N SER A 45 -14.39 9.11 -1.43
CA SER A 45 -14.16 10.16 -2.43
C SER A 45 -13.28 11.33 -1.94
N LYS A 46 -12.43 11.09 -0.93
CA LYS A 46 -11.42 12.03 -0.43
C LYS A 46 -10.08 11.80 -1.13
N PHE A 47 -10.01 12.15 -2.40
CA PHE A 47 -8.83 11.89 -3.23
C PHE A 47 -7.58 12.61 -2.72
N GLU A 48 -7.71 13.88 -2.31
CA GLU A 48 -6.60 14.68 -1.78
C GLU A 48 -5.93 14.01 -0.56
N ASP A 49 -6.73 13.48 0.37
CA ASP A 49 -6.21 12.79 1.56
C ASP A 49 -5.47 11.49 1.18
N ALA A 50 -6.01 10.74 0.22
CA ALA A 50 -5.35 9.54 -0.30
C ALA A 50 -4.02 9.89 -1.00
N PHE A 51 -4.00 10.97 -1.76
CA PHE A 51 -2.82 11.46 -2.46
C PHE A 51 -1.73 11.93 -1.50
N HIS A 52 -2.09 12.70 -0.47
CA HIS A 52 -1.17 13.11 0.60
C HIS A 52 -0.61 11.89 1.36
N GLY A 53 -1.45 10.88 1.64
CA GLY A 53 -1.00 9.63 2.23
C GLY A 53 0.03 8.90 1.38
N MET A 54 -0.17 8.84 0.06
CA MET A 54 0.79 8.23 -0.87
C MET A 54 2.10 9.01 -0.93
N LYS A 55 2.01 10.34 -0.97
CA LYS A 55 3.19 11.21 -0.94
C LYS A 55 4.01 10.99 0.33
N GLN A 56 3.36 10.93 1.50
CA GLN A 56 4.06 10.66 2.75
C GLN A 56 4.78 9.31 2.77
N LEU A 57 4.19 8.26 2.19
CA LEU A 57 4.87 6.97 2.10
C LEU A 57 6.08 7.04 1.15
N TYR A 58 5.93 7.72 0.02
CA TYR A 58 7.02 7.89 -0.94
C TYR A 58 8.17 8.73 -0.36
N ASP A 59 7.87 9.86 0.28
CA ASP A 59 8.85 10.77 0.89
C ASP A 59 9.59 10.13 2.08
N ARG A 60 8.99 9.13 2.74
CA ARG A 60 9.65 8.31 3.76
C ARG A 60 10.64 7.28 3.20
N GLY A 61 10.74 7.15 1.87
CA GLY A 61 11.68 6.27 1.21
C GLY A 61 11.19 4.83 1.04
N TYR A 62 9.90 4.54 1.25
CA TYR A 62 9.37 3.20 1.00
C TYR A 62 9.43 2.88 -0.50
N SER A 63 9.87 1.66 -0.82
CA SER A 63 9.94 1.19 -2.21
C SER A 63 8.53 1.17 -2.84
N PRO A 64 8.37 1.62 -4.10
CA PRO A 64 7.14 1.46 -4.86
C PRO A 64 6.62 0.02 -4.89
N THR A 65 7.54 -0.95 -4.92
CA THR A 65 7.23 -2.39 -4.89
C THR A 65 6.61 -2.79 -3.54
N ASP A 66 7.13 -2.28 -2.43
CA ASP A 66 6.58 -2.55 -1.09
C ASP A 66 5.23 -1.86 -0.89
N ILE A 67 5.08 -0.64 -1.38
CA ILE A 67 3.82 0.11 -1.35
C ILE A 67 2.74 -0.67 -2.10
N ILE A 68 2.99 -1.08 -3.35
CA ILE A 68 1.96 -1.72 -4.17
C ILE A 68 1.61 -3.14 -3.70
N THR A 69 2.59 -3.91 -3.25
CA THR A 69 2.36 -5.27 -2.72
C THR A 69 1.58 -5.22 -1.40
N THR A 70 1.88 -4.24 -0.53
CA THR A 70 1.13 -4.01 0.71
C THR A 70 -0.29 -3.52 0.41
N LEU A 71 -0.46 -2.60 -0.55
CA LEU A 71 -1.76 -2.10 -0.98
C LEU A 71 -2.64 -3.24 -1.51
N PHE A 72 -2.09 -4.11 -2.36
CA PHE A 72 -2.80 -5.27 -2.90
C PHE A 72 -3.26 -6.22 -1.77
N ARG A 73 -2.39 -6.48 -0.79
CA ARG A 73 -2.74 -7.30 0.39
C ARG A 73 -3.86 -6.66 1.20
N ILE A 74 -3.85 -5.34 1.35
CA ILE A 74 -4.89 -4.62 2.09
C ILE A 74 -6.22 -4.68 1.34
N ILE A 75 -6.24 -4.35 0.05
CA ILE A 75 -7.45 -4.42 -0.78
C ILE A 75 -8.09 -5.81 -0.71
N LYS A 76 -7.27 -6.88 -0.85
CA LYS A 76 -7.75 -8.27 -0.79
C LYS A 76 -8.48 -8.61 0.52
N ASN A 77 -8.05 -8.04 1.65
CA ASN A 77 -8.61 -8.31 2.98
C ASN A 77 -9.53 -7.19 3.48
N TYR A 78 -9.80 -6.17 2.66
CA TYR A 78 -10.61 -5.03 3.05
C TYR A 78 -12.10 -5.39 2.94
N ASP A 79 -12.88 -4.89 3.90
CA ASP A 79 -14.33 -5.09 3.95
C ASP A 79 -15.03 -4.12 2.99
N MET A 80 -15.40 -4.61 1.80
CA MET A 80 -16.09 -3.88 0.74
C MET A 80 -16.88 -4.86 -0.16
N ALA A 81 -17.77 -4.33 -0.99
CA ALA A 81 -18.52 -5.11 -1.98
C ALA A 81 -17.58 -5.93 -2.88
N GLU A 82 -17.92 -7.20 -3.11
CA GLU A 82 -17.04 -8.15 -3.80
C GLU A 82 -16.71 -7.70 -5.23
N TYR A 83 -17.69 -7.14 -5.94
CA TYR A 83 -17.50 -6.57 -7.28
C TYR A 83 -16.43 -5.46 -7.27
N LEU A 84 -16.57 -4.49 -6.34
CA LEU A 84 -15.64 -3.37 -6.20
C LEU A 84 -14.23 -3.86 -5.82
N LYS A 85 -14.14 -4.86 -4.94
CA LYS A 85 -12.88 -5.49 -4.54
C LYS A 85 -12.15 -6.09 -5.75
N LEU A 86 -12.86 -6.85 -6.58
CA LEU A 86 -12.31 -7.46 -7.79
C LEU A 86 -11.82 -6.41 -8.79
N GLU A 87 -12.59 -5.34 -9.01
CA GLU A 87 -12.15 -4.24 -9.88
C GLU A 87 -10.92 -3.51 -9.33
N PHE A 88 -10.85 -3.25 -8.02
CA PHE A 88 -9.67 -2.65 -7.38
C PHE A 88 -8.44 -3.54 -7.53
N MET A 89 -8.57 -4.85 -7.33
CA MET A 89 -7.49 -5.82 -7.52
C MET A 89 -7.02 -5.83 -8.98
N LYS A 90 -7.94 -5.82 -9.95
CA LYS A 90 -7.64 -5.77 -11.38
C LYS A 90 -6.90 -4.49 -11.78
N LYS A 91 -7.34 -3.32 -11.29
CA LYS A 91 -6.64 -2.05 -11.55
C LYS A 91 -5.26 -1.97 -10.90
N THR A 92 -5.06 -2.65 -9.76
CA THR A 92 -3.76 -2.71 -9.08
C THR A 92 -2.75 -3.62 -9.79
N GLY A 93 -3.23 -4.65 -10.50
CA GLY A 93 -2.36 -5.59 -11.22
C GLY A 93 -1.49 -4.94 -12.31
N PHE A 94 -2.05 -4.03 -13.10
CA PHE A 94 -1.29 -3.40 -14.21
C PHE A 94 -0.14 -2.50 -13.72
N PRO A 95 -0.33 -1.58 -12.76
CA PRO A 95 0.78 -0.82 -12.20
C PRO A 95 1.80 -1.72 -11.50
N HIS A 96 1.39 -2.82 -10.88
CA HIS A 96 2.31 -3.78 -10.26
C HIS A 96 3.24 -4.41 -11.28
N MET A 97 2.70 -4.90 -12.41
CA MET A 97 3.52 -5.42 -13.50
C MET A 97 4.51 -4.37 -14.01
N ARG A 98 4.06 -3.13 -14.25
CA ARG A 98 4.94 -2.05 -14.73
C ARG A 98 6.03 -1.67 -13.71
N ILE A 99 5.75 -1.74 -12.41
CA ILE A 99 6.76 -1.53 -11.36
C ILE A 99 7.79 -2.67 -11.42
N CYS A 100 7.36 -3.92 -11.61
CA CYS A 100 8.25 -5.06 -11.82
C CYS A 100 9.11 -4.92 -13.09
N ASP A 101 8.57 -4.29 -14.14
CA ASP A 101 9.32 -3.97 -15.37
C ASP A 101 10.30 -2.78 -15.20
N GLY A 102 10.39 -2.20 -14.00
CA GLY A 102 11.31 -1.12 -13.65
C GLY A 102 10.69 0.28 -13.61
N VAL A 103 9.39 0.43 -13.91
CA VAL A 103 8.69 1.73 -13.87
C VAL A 103 8.09 1.98 -12.48
N GLY A 104 8.98 2.23 -11.52
CA GLY A 104 8.67 2.51 -10.11
C GLY A 104 8.52 3.99 -9.75
N SER A 105 7.99 4.85 -10.63
CA SER A 105 7.93 6.29 -10.35
C SER A 105 6.78 6.65 -9.41
N TYR A 106 6.92 7.77 -8.67
CA TYR A 106 5.82 8.35 -7.90
C TYR A 106 4.56 8.57 -8.76
N LEU A 107 4.73 9.05 -9.99
CA LEU A 107 3.64 9.25 -10.94
C LEU A 107 2.83 7.97 -11.21
N GLN A 108 3.51 6.82 -11.24
CA GLN A 108 2.85 5.53 -11.43
C GLN A 108 1.91 5.19 -10.25
N LEU A 109 2.34 5.48 -9.02
CA LEU A 109 1.55 5.28 -7.81
C LEU A 109 0.36 6.25 -7.74
N CYS A 110 0.56 7.51 -8.14
CA CYS A 110 -0.52 8.49 -8.27
C CYS A 110 -1.54 8.06 -9.33
N GLY A 111 -1.06 7.57 -10.48
CA GLY A 111 -1.91 7.04 -11.54
C GLY A 111 -2.72 5.82 -11.11
N LEU A 112 -2.19 4.98 -10.21
CA LEU A 112 -2.96 3.91 -9.59
C LEU A 112 -4.10 4.47 -8.72
N LEU A 113 -3.82 5.44 -7.84
CA LEU A 113 -4.87 6.05 -7.00
C LEU A 113 -5.97 6.69 -7.83
N ALA A 114 -5.62 7.41 -8.89
CA ALA A 114 -6.59 8.02 -9.80
C ALA A 114 -7.49 6.95 -10.44
N LYS A 115 -6.91 5.82 -10.89
CA LYS A 115 -7.69 4.69 -11.44
C LYS A 115 -8.64 4.09 -10.42
N LEU A 116 -8.24 3.96 -9.16
CA LEU A 116 -9.10 3.45 -8.10
C LEU A 116 -10.26 4.42 -7.79
N ALA A 117 -9.99 5.72 -7.79
CA ALA A 117 -11.02 6.75 -7.64
C ALA A 117 -12.06 6.71 -8.77
N VAL A 118 -11.62 6.59 -10.03
CA VAL A 118 -12.52 6.47 -11.18
C VAL A 118 -13.40 5.21 -11.09
N VAL A 119 -12.83 4.07 -10.67
CA VAL A 119 -13.63 2.84 -10.46
C VAL A 119 -14.72 3.06 -9.40
N ARG A 120 -14.40 3.77 -8.32
CA ARG A 120 -15.37 4.12 -7.28
C ARG A 120 -16.47 5.06 -7.79
N GLU A 121 -16.14 6.00 -8.67
CA GLU A 121 -17.15 6.86 -9.30
C GLU A 121 -18.09 6.08 -10.22
N THR A 122 -17.57 5.15 -11.02
CA THR A 122 -18.40 4.29 -11.88
C THR A 122 -19.34 3.38 -11.08
N ASP A 123 -18.90 2.91 -9.92
CA ASP A 123 -19.72 2.11 -8.99
C ASP A 123 -20.85 2.92 -8.33
N LYS A 124 -20.69 4.24 -8.14
CA LYS A 124 -21.77 5.13 -7.67
C LYS A 124 -22.81 5.45 -8.76
N ALA A 125 -22.43 5.34 -10.03
CA ALA A 125 -23.27 5.69 -11.18
C ALA A 125 -24.08 4.50 -11.72
N ALA A 126 -23.75 3.28 -11.31
CA ALA A 126 -24.45 2.04 -11.62
C ALA A 126 -25.46 1.68 -10.52
#